data_AF-A0A8J3KD61-F1
#
_entry.id   AF-A0A8J3KD61-F1
#
_cell.length_a   1.000
_cell.length_b   1.000
_cell.length_c   1.000
_cell.angle_alpha   90.00
_cell.angle_beta   90.00
_cell.angle_gamma   90.00
#
_symmetry.space_group_name_H-M   'P 1'
#
loop_
_entity.id
_entity.type
_entity.pdbx_description
1 polymer ?
#
loop_
_entity_poly.entity_id
_entity_poly.type
_entity_poly.pdbx_seq_one_letter_code
_entity_poly.pdbx_strand_id
1 'polypeptide(L)'
;MTAPHTPPTGYRDAPLTDWHPDRPVDFAEAEEFLRACYAELPKLGPVEPRLAVVREQIAALGTYSHTHAELVHGARMAWRNASRCIGRVYWRSLTVLDRRQHRVPDQIFDDLVSHLHTATGEGHNRGKLRAVISIFGQAVPGRPVTRLWNDQLIRYAGYRSGDGMTGDPQYEQFTSAVTRLGWTGKGSAFDLLPLVLQTGDGEPRLYELPESAVLEVPLAHPEYGWFAELGLRWHAVPAIANMRLSIGGVDYPLAPFSGWYMGTEIGARNLADAHRYNQIPVIAARLGLDTSSESTLWRDRALVELNRAVLWSFERAGVRVTDHHSESRLFLTHVERERRAGRDTPADWTWIVPPISGGLTPVFHRYYTEADQRPNFYLDRSAQHLSLTATTPAVTVPAQRTAPEPRTPVAAEPARCPITGQFAAAPAADSAAGRELGSPADGLDQDDLDFDLDGLAFDGHDPQLVDGVSRPPATQAEPAGSAPAPIPAEPVPARRRGLRRLLG
;
A
#
# COMPACT_ATOMS: atom_id res chain seq x y z
N MET A 1 11.37 -26.43 23.70
CA MET A 1 10.77 -26.52 22.34
C MET A 1 9.66 -25.51 22.30
N THR A 2 9.88 -24.36 21.66
CA THR A 2 8.82 -23.38 21.39
C THR A 2 7.83 -24.01 20.41
N ALA A 3 6.53 -23.88 20.69
CA ALA A 3 5.50 -24.32 19.76
C ALA A 3 5.73 -23.68 18.38
N PRO A 4 5.49 -24.38 17.27
CA PRO A 4 5.58 -23.78 15.95
C PRO A 4 4.65 -22.56 15.91
N HIS A 5 5.22 -21.38 15.64
CA HIS A 5 4.46 -20.15 15.48
C HIS A 5 3.60 -20.28 14.22
N THR A 6 2.32 -20.63 14.37
CA THR A 6 1.37 -20.59 13.26
C THR A 6 1.14 -19.11 12.92
N PRO A 7 1.50 -18.64 11.72
CA PRO A 7 1.26 -17.25 11.34
C PRO A 7 -0.25 -16.95 11.35
N PRO A 8 -0.66 -15.71 11.69
CA PRO A 8 -2.06 -15.32 11.62
C PRO A 8 -2.59 -15.53 10.21
N THR A 9 -3.88 -15.90 10.08
CA THR A 9 -4.52 -16.09 8.77
C THR A 9 -4.44 -14.81 7.94
N GLY A 10 -4.10 -14.93 6.66
CA GLY A 10 -4.03 -13.80 5.74
C GLY A 10 -5.39 -13.36 5.19
N TYR A 11 -5.39 -12.25 4.46
CA TYR A 11 -6.58 -11.62 3.85
C TYR A 11 -7.39 -12.53 2.92
N ARG A 12 -6.78 -13.61 2.42
CA ARG A 12 -7.43 -14.59 1.51
C ARG A 12 -8.20 -15.66 2.28
N ASP A 13 -7.77 -15.97 3.49
CA ASP A 13 -8.25 -17.11 4.26
C ASP A 13 -9.29 -16.67 5.32
N ALA A 14 -9.24 -15.41 5.74
CA ALA A 14 -10.21 -14.81 6.65
C ALA A 14 -10.52 -13.35 6.27
N PRO A 15 -11.78 -12.91 6.39
CA PRO A 15 -12.09 -11.50 6.31
C PRO A 15 -11.35 -10.77 7.44
N LEU A 16 -10.82 -9.59 7.12
CA LEU A 16 -10.29 -8.70 8.13
C LEU A 16 -11.37 -8.37 9.16
N THR A 17 -10.96 -8.26 10.41
CA THR A 17 -11.84 -7.81 11.48
C THR A 17 -12.33 -6.40 11.17
N ASP A 18 -13.65 -6.21 11.18
CA ASP A 18 -14.23 -4.87 11.02
C ASP A 18 -13.73 -3.96 12.14
N TRP A 19 -13.19 -2.81 11.74
CA TRP A 19 -12.70 -1.77 12.63
C TRP A 19 -13.85 -0.86 13.09
N HIS A 20 -13.83 -0.46 14.36
CA HIS A 20 -14.74 0.52 14.93
C HIS A 20 -13.98 1.46 15.87
N PRO A 21 -14.11 2.80 15.74
CA PRO A 21 -13.33 3.76 16.52
C PRO A 21 -13.59 3.68 18.04
N ASP A 22 -14.76 3.18 18.45
CA ASP A 22 -15.09 3.00 19.88
C ASP A 22 -14.65 1.66 20.48
N ARG A 23 -14.04 0.76 19.69
CA ARG A 23 -13.55 -0.50 20.24
C ARG A 23 -12.32 -0.22 21.13
N PRO A 24 -12.31 -0.65 22.40
CA PRO A 24 -11.13 -0.47 23.24
C PRO A 24 -9.96 -1.32 22.73
N VAL A 25 -8.74 -0.85 23.00
CA VAL A 25 -7.50 -1.56 22.67
C VAL A 25 -7.44 -2.88 23.44
N ASP A 26 -7.11 -3.97 22.74
CA ASP A 26 -6.77 -5.24 23.38
C ASP A 26 -5.36 -5.16 23.96
N PHE A 27 -5.25 -5.32 25.28
CA PHE A 27 -3.96 -5.30 25.97
C PHE A 27 -3.00 -6.38 25.44
N ALA A 28 -3.50 -7.54 25.00
CA ALA A 28 -2.64 -8.59 24.46
C ALA A 28 -1.93 -8.14 23.17
N GLU A 29 -2.62 -7.39 22.31
CA GLU A 29 -2.03 -6.83 21.08
C GLU A 29 -1.01 -5.73 21.41
N ALA A 30 -1.30 -4.88 22.40
CA ALA A 30 -0.37 -3.87 22.88
C ALA A 30 0.90 -4.52 23.47
N GLU A 31 0.75 -5.58 24.27
CA GLU A 31 1.85 -6.33 24.85
C GLU A 31 2.73 -6.99 23.79
N GLU A 32 2.12 -7.66 22.80
CA GLU A 32 2.84 -8.30 21.69
C GLU A 32 3.70 -7.28 20.93
N PHE A 33 3.11 -6.13 20.56
CA PHE A 33 3.83 -5.06 19.88
C PHE A 33 4.96 -4.49 20.73
N LEU A 34 4.71 -4.16 22.00
CA LEU A 34 5.71 -3.54 22.86
C LEU A 34 6.89 -4.47 23.13
N ARG A 35 6.64 -5.77 23.36
CA ARG A 35 7.72 -6.76 23.51
C ARG A 35 8.56 -6.86 22.24
N ALA A 36 7.94 -6.92 21.06
CA ALA A 36 8.67 -6.92 19.80
C ALA A 36 9.47 -5.62 19.58
N CYS A 37 8.86 -4.47 19.83
CA CYS A 37 9.48 -3.16 19.70
C CYS A 37 10.70 -3.00 20.62
N TYR A 38 10.57 -3.37 21.89
CA TYR A 38 11.65 -3.25 22.88
C TYR A 38 12.78 -4.27 22.63
N ALA A 39 12.46 -5.45 22.09
CA ALA A 39 13.48 -6.41 21.64
C ALA A 39 14.27 -5.88 20.42
N GLU A 40 13.61 -5.21 19.48
CA GLU A 40 14.27 -4.58 18.32
C GLU A 40 14.95 -3.23 18.66
N LEU A 41 14.61 -2.61 19.80
CA LEU A 41 15.18 -1.35 20.30
C LEU A 41 15.70 -1.46 21.76
N PRO A 42 16.82 -2.15 22.01
CA PRO A 42 17.32 -2.38 23.37
C PRO A 42 17.62 -1.10 24.17
N LYS A 43 17.83 0.03 23.50
CA LYS A 43 18.05 1.35 24.14
C LYS A 43 16.84 1.86 24.92
N LEU A 44 15.64 1.30 24.73
CA LEU A 44 14.43 1.67 25.47
C LEU A 44 14.36 1.06 26.88
N GLY A 45 15.31 0.18 27.24
CA GLY A 45 15.34 -0.49 28.54
C GLY A 45 14.36 -1.67 28.64
N PRO A 46 14.02 -2.11 29.86
CA PRO A 46 13.06 -3.20 30.08
C PRO A 46 11.63 -2.77 29.69
N VAL A 47 10.84 -3.72 29.18
CA VAL A 47 9.48 -3.46 28.68
C VAL A 47 8.43 -3.48 29.80
N GLU A 48 8.72 -4.15 30.91
CA GLU A 48 7.79 -4.43 32.00
C GLU A 48 7.20 -3.16 32.64
N PRO A 49 7.98 -2.12 32.99
CA PRO A 49 7.41 -0.86 33.49
C PRO A 49 6.48 -0.19 32.48
N ARG A 50 6.82 -0.27 31.18
CA ARG A 50 5.99 0.29 30.12
C ARG A 50 4.66 -0.45 29.99
N LEU A 51 4.66 -1.78 30.12
CA LEU A 51 3.44 -2.59 30.09
C LEU A 51 2.49 -2.26 31.23
N ALA A 52 3.01 -1.97 32.44
CA ALA A 52 2.19 -1.55 33.57
C ALA A 52 1.46 -0.23 33.26
N VAL A 53 2.19 0.78 32.79
CA VAL A 53 1.62 2.08 32.39
C VAL A 53 0.56 1.92 31.29
N VAL A 54 0.84 1.08 30.27
CA VAL A 54 -0.10 0.84 29.16
C VAL A 54 -1.37 0.14 29.64
N ARG A 55 -1.25 -0.80 30.59
CA ARG A 55 -2.41 -1.48 31.19
C ARG A 55 -3.33 -0.49 31.90
N GLU A 56 -2.76 0.43 32.69
CA GLU A 56 -3.51 1.46 33.39
C GLU A 56 -4.18 2.45 32.41
N GLN A 57 -3.47 2.88 31.37
CA GLN A 57 -4.04 3.76 30.34
C GLN A 57 -5.22 3.11 29.63
N ILE A 58 -5.08 1.84 29.23
CA ILE A 58 -6.18 1.10 28.58
C ILE A 58 -7.37 0.94 29.53
N ALA A 59 -7.13 0.61 30.80
CA ALA A 59 -8.21 0.50 31.79
C ALA A 59 -8.95 1.83 32.02
N ALA A 60 -8.24 2.97 32.01
CA ALA A 60 -8.82 4.28 32.27
C ALA A 60 -9.48 4.92 31.03
N LEU A 61 -8.91 4.73 29.84
CA LEU A 61 -9.27 5.48 28.63
C LEU A 61 -9.76 4.59 27.47
N GLY A 62 -9.68 3.27 27.61
CA GLY A 62 -9.90 2.32 26.53
C GLY A 62 -8.80 2.32 25.46
N THR A 63 -7.71 3.06 25.67
CA THR A 63 -6.59 3.18 24.74
C THR A 63 -5.31 3.62 25.46
N TYR A 64 -4.16 3.64 24.78
CA TYR A 64 -2.89 4.15 25.29
C TYR A 64 -2.19 5.03 24.25
N SER A 65 -1.21 5.82 24.68
CA SER A 65 -0.43 6.67 23.77
C SER A 65 0.98 6.12 23.59
N HIS A 66 1.39 6.00 22.33
CA HIS A 66 2.76 5.62 21.97
C HIS A 66 3.79 6.70 22.32
N THR A 67 4.98 6.31 22.75
CA THR A 67 6.14 7.21 22.73
C THR A 67 6.54 7.51 21.28
N HIS A 68 7.36 8.54 21.06
CA HIS A 68 7.86 8.83 19.71
C HIS A 68 8.65 7.66 19.11
N ALA A 69 9.50 7.00 19.91
CA ALA A 69 10.29 5.86 19.46
C ALA A 69 9.41 4.66 19.07
N GLU A 70 8.39 4.35 19.88
CA GLU A 70 7.42 3.30 19.58
C GLU A 70 6.62 3.63 18.30
N LEU A 71 6.19 4.88 18.12
CA LEU A 71 5.46 5.31 16.93
C LEU A 71 6.29 5.15 15.66
N VAL A 72 7.55 5.62 15.69
CA VAL A 72 8.48 5.53 14.55
C VAL A 72 8.74 4.07 14.19
N HIS A 73 8.99 3.23 15.19
CA HIS A 73 9.26 1.81 14.98
C HIS A 73 8.01 1.07 14.48
N GLY A 74 6.84 1.32 15.09
CA GLY A 74 5.58 0.72 14.69
C GLY A 74 5.17 1.04 13.26
N ALA A 75 5.32 2.30 12.82
CA ALA A 75 5.04 2.69 11.43
C ALA A 75 5.99 2.00 10.43
N ARG A 76 7.26 1.84 10.81
CA ARG A 76 8.27 1.12 10.03
C ARG A 76 7.98 -0.38 9.95
N MET A 77 7.56 -1.00 11.06
CA MET A 77 7.09 -2.38 11.09
C MET A 77 5.83 -2.57 10.23
N ALA A 78 4.88 -1.64 10.29
CA ALA A 78 3.68 -1.69 9.46
C ALA A 78 4.01 -1.74 7.96
N TRP A 79 4.98 -0.95 7.51
CA TRP A 79 5.46 -1.04 6.12
C TRP A 79 6.18 -2.36 5.85
N ARG A 80 7.05 -2.84 6.77
CA ARG A 80 7.70 -4.16 6.68
C ARG A 80 6.68 -5.30 6.54
N ASN A 81 5.54 -5.18 7.20
CA ASN A 81 4.49 -6.20 7.24
C ASN A 81 3.45 -6.07 6.09
N ALA A 82 3.48 -4.99 5.32
CA ALA A 82 2.51 -4.73 4.25
C ALA A 82 2.64 -5.75 3.09
N SER A 83 1.86 -6.84 3.13
CA SER A 83 2.00 -8.01 2.24
C SER A 83 1.81 -7.68 0.75
N ARG A 84 1.11 -6.57 0.44
CA ARG A 84 0.86 -6.06 -0.92
C ARG A 84 1.91 -5.07 -1.43
N CYS A 85 2.93 -4.74 -0.63
CA CYS A 85 3.97 -3.80 -1.02
C CYS A 85 5.23 -4.54 -1.50
N ILE A 86 5.64 -4.29 -2.76
CA ILE A 86 6.89 -4.80 -3.33
C ILE A 86 8.12 -4.02 -2.82
N GLY A 87 7.94 -2.73 -2.50
CA GLY A 87 9.00 -1.81 -2.04
C GLY A 87 9.44 -1.99 -0.58
N ARG A 88 9.22 -3.15 0.04
CA ARG A 88 9.48 -3.35 1.48
C ARG A 88 10.95 -3.31 1.86
N VAL A 89 11.89 -3.44 0.92
CA VAL A 89 13.33 -3.36 1.23
C VAL A 89 13.73 -2.03 1.88
N TYR A 90 12.96 -0.97 1.65
CA TYR A 90 13.23 0.39 2.11
C TYR A 90 12.62 0.71 3.48
N TRP A 91 11.98 -0.24 4.16
CA TRP A 91 11.14 0.01 5.34
C TRP A 91 11.81 0.82 6.45
N ARG A 92 13.12 0.65 6.67
CA ARG A 92 13.90 1.39 7.68
C ARG A 92 14.13 2.87 7.34
N SER A 93 14.02 3.24 6.06
CA SER A 93 14.25 4.61 5.58
C SER A 93 13.03 5.53 5.72
N LEU A 94 11.91 5.00 6.21
CA LEU A 94 10.68 5.77 6.41
C LEU A 94 10.93 6.95 7.36
N THR A 95 10.68 8.15 6.85
CA THR A 95 10.62 9.38 7.65
C THR A 95 9.22 9.49 8.24
N VAL A 96 9.14 9.60 9.57
CA VAL A 96 7.87 9.65 10.30
C VAL A 96 7.67 11.07 10.83
N LEU A 97 6.61 11.74 10.38
CA LEU A 97 6.19 13.05 10.84
C LEU A 97 5.10 12.85 11.89
N ASP A 98 5.45 13.05 13.17
CA ASP A 98 4.51 12.94 14.28
C ASP A 98 3.64 14.21 14.35
N ARG A 99 2.37 14.08 13.93
CA ARG A 99 1.37 15.15 13.89
C ARG A 99 0.18 14.85 14.80
N ARG A 100 0.34 13.96 15.79
CA ARG A 100 -0.75 13.49 16.66
C ARG A 100 -1.43 14.59 17.48
N GLN A 101 -0.76 15.72 17.67
CA GLN A 101 -1.29 16.87 18.40
C GLN A 101 -2.12 17.82 17.52
N HIS A 102 -2.03 17.71 16.19
CA HIS A 102 -2.70 18.62 15.26
C HIS A 102 -4.10 18.12 14.95
N ARG A 103 -5.11 18.96 15.25
CA ARG A 103 -6.54 18.58 15.21
C ARG A 103 -7.41 19.56 14.43
N VAL A 104 -6.87 20.74 14.10
CA VAL A 104 -7.60 21.78 13.37
C VAL A 104 -7.47 21.51 11.86
N PRO A 105 -8.56 21.55 11.07
CA PRO A 105 -8.52 21.27 9.63
C PRO A 105 -7.42 22.00 8.87
N ASP A 106 -7.28 23.32 9.07
CA ASP A 106 -6.32 24.14 8.34
C ASP A 106 -4.88 23.74 8.68
N GLN A 107 -4.60 23.45 9.96
CA GLN A 107 -3.30 22.96 10.41
C GLN A 107 -2.97 21.57 9.83
N ILE A 108 -3.97 20.68 9.77
CA ILE A 108 -3.80 19.36 9.17
C ILE A 108 -3.52 19.50 7.67
N PHE A 109 -4.22 20.40 6.97
CA PHE A 109 -3.94 20.67 5.56
C PHE A 109 -2.50 21.17 5.35
N ASP A 110 -2.03 22.11 6.17
CA ASP A 110 -0.63 22.58 6.12
C ASP A 110 0.38 21.44 6.32
N ASP A 111 0.08 20.48 7.20
CA ASP A 111 0.91 19.28 7.38
C ASP A 111 0.90 18.34 6.17
N LEU A 112 -0.23 18.22 5.47
CA LEU A 112 -0.32 17.43 4.24
C LEU A 112 0.49 18.07 3.11
N VAL A 113 0.49 19.40 3.04
CA VAL A 113 1.36 20.15 2.11
C VAL A 113 2.84 19.96 2.49
N SER A 114 3.18 20.08 3.78
CA SER A 114 4.53 19.82 4.30
C SER A 114 5.01 18.38 4.04
N HIS A 115 4.11 17.41 4.12
CA HIS A 115 4.37 16.01 3.75
C HIS A 115 4.83 15.93 2.29
N LEU A 116 4.09 16.54 1.36
CA LEU A 116 4.41 16.51 -0.07
C LEU A 116 5.74 17.22 -0.39
N HIS A 117 6.01 18.35 0.26
CA HIS A 117 7.32 19.02 0.15
C HIS A 117 8.46 18.13 0.67
N THR A 118 8.26 17.49 1.82
CA THR A 118 9.24 16.57 2.40
C THR A 118 9.47 15.38 1.47
N ALA A 119 8.41 14.78 0.94
CA ALA A 119 8.50 13.64 0.02
C ALA A 119 9.20 14.02 -1.29
N THR A 120 8.90 15.19 -1.86
CA THR A 120 9.42 15.65 -3.16
C THR A 120 10.86 16.17 -3.09
N GLY A 121 11.25 16.74 -1.94
CA GLY A 121 12.51 17.47 -1.80
C GLY A 121 12.47 18.87 -2.41
N GLU A 122 13.50 19.65 -2.10
CA GLU A 122 13.64 21.06 -2.51
C GLU A 122 15.02 21.33 -3.13
N GLY A 123 15.13 22.44 -3.87
CA GLY A 123 16.38 22.86 -4.53
C GLY A 123 16.99 21.74 -5.39
N HIS A 124 18.28 21.48 -5.23
CA HIS A 124 19.03 20.42 -5.93
C HIS A 124 18.59 18.98 -5.58
N ASN A 125 17.71 18.81 -4.59
CA ASN A 125 17.14 17.52 -4.20
C ASN A 125 15.68 17.34 -4.64
N ARG A 126 15.08 18.33 -5.30
CA ARG A 126 13.72 18.20 -5.86
C ARG A 126 13.70 17.04 -6.87
N GLY A 127 12.77 16.11 -6.72
CA GLY A 127 12.67 14.90 -7.53
C GLY A 127 13.38 13.66 -6.93
N LYS A 128 14.27 13.85 -5.94
CA LYS A 128 14.89 12.74 -5.19
C LYS A 128 13.95 12.25 -4.09
N LEU A 129 12.90 11.53 -4.49
CA LEU A 129 11.79 11.19 -3.62
C LEU A 129 12.20 10.40 -2.36
N ARG A 130 11.61 10.77 -1.23
CA ARG A 130 11.79 10.15 0.09
C ARG A 130 10.51 9.45 0.54
N ALA A 131 10.66 8.33 1.25
CA ALA A 131 9.52 7.67 1.89
C ALA A 131 9.13 8.45 3.16
N VAL A 132 7.88 8.89 3.23
CA VAL A 132 7.37 9.75 4.31
C VAL A 132 6.01 9.22 4.77
N ILE A 133 5.74 9.28 6.07
CA ILE A 133 4.41 9.11 6.64
C ILE A 133 4.13 10.26 7.60
N SER A 134 2.93 10.85 7.51
CA SER A 134 2.44 11.80 8.52
C SER A 134 1.38 11.12 9.36
N ILE A 135 1.54 11.06 10.68
CA ILE A 135 0.62 10.35 11.57
C ILE A 135 -0.13 11.35 12.42
N PHE A 136 -1.45 11.47 12.20
CA PHE A 136 -2.33 12.37 12.95
C PHE A 136 -2.94 11.69 14.17
N GLY A 137 -3.87 12.36 14.85
CA GLY A 137 -4.44 11.88 16.11
C GLY A 137 -5.02 10.46 16.01
N GLN A 138 -4.72 9.64 17.02
CA GLN A 138 -5.29 8.30 17.15
C GLN A 138 -6.80 8.32 17.40
N ALA A 139 -7.47 7.22 17.08
CA ALA A 139 -8.82 6.95 17.56
C ALA A 139 -8.81 6.80 19.09
N VAL A 140 -9.81 7.40 19.73
CA VAL A 140 -10.05 7.33 21.17
C VAL A 140 -11.53 7.01 21.34
N PRO A 141 -11.90 5.97 22.10
CA PRO A 141 -13.31 5.63 22.28
C PRO A 141 -14.15 6.81 22.75
N GLY A 142 -15.33 6.98 22.14
CA GLY A 142 -16.25 8.08 22.38
C GLY A 142 -15.83 9.41 21.76
N ARG A 143 -14.74 9.46 20.97
CA ARG A 143 -14.30 10.67 20.26
C ARG A 143 -14.36 10.46 18.75
N PRO A 144 -14.85 11.46 17.99
CA PRO A 144 -14.93 11.32 16.55
C PRO A 144 -13.53 11.40 15.92
N VAL A 145 -13.37 10.72 14.79
CA VAL A 145 -12.08 10.58 14.09
C VAL A 145 -11.92 11.62 12.99
N THR A 146 -10.67 11.97 12.67
CA THR A 146 -10.38 12.77 11.47
C THR A 146 -10.33 11.85 10.25
N ARG A 147 -10.93 12.28 9.15
CA ARG A 147 -10.96 11.55 7.87
C ARG A 147 -10.54 12.47 6.74
N LEU A 148 -9.67 11.96 5.88
CA LEU A 148 -9.51 12.48 4.53
C LEU A 148 -10.29 11.57 3.60
N TRP A 149 -11.17 12.12 2.77
CA TRP A 149 -11.98 11.28 1.89
C TRP A 149 -11.16 10.74 0.71
N ASN A 150 -10.15 11.49 0.26
CA ASN A 150 -9.30 11.12 -0.88
C ASN A 150 -8.52 9.83 -0.60
N ASP A 151 -8.38 8.95 -1.60
CA ASP A 151 -7.52 7.77 -1.51
C ASP A 151 -6.04 8.10 -1.55
N GLN A 152 -5.68 9.17 -2.27
CA GLN A 152 -4.33 9.70 -2.31
C GLN A 152 -4.34 11.23 -2.21
N LEU A 153 -3.25 11.81 -1.72
CA LEU A 153 -3.12 13.27 -1.62
C LEU A 153 -3.13 13.95 -2.99
N ILE A 154 -2.68 13.26 -4.04
CA ILE A 154 -2.64 13.79 -5.40
C ILE A 154 -3.39 12.84 -6.32
N ARG A 155 -4.50 13.33 -6.89
CA ARG A 155 -5.28 12.66 -7.93
C ARG A 155 -5.88 13.61 -8.92
N TYR A 156 -6.13 13.08 -10.11
CA TYR A 156 -6.76 13.82 -11.19
C TYR A 156 -8.27 13.58 -11.21
N ALA A 157 -9.01 14.64 -11.51
CA ALA A 157 -10.45 14.63 -11.63
C ALA A 157 -10.91 13.85 -12.87
N GLY A 158 -12.17 13.45 -12.87
CA GLY A 158 -12.86 12.83 -13.99
C GLY A 158 -14.16 13.55 -14.29
N TYR A 159 -14.35 13.99 -15.54
CA TYR A 159 -15.56 14.65 -16.01
C TYR A 159 -16.26 13.82 -17.07
N ARG A 160 -17.52 13.48 -16.82
CA ARG A 160 -18.41 12.94 -17.85
C ARG A 160 -19.14 14.09 -18.54
N SER A 161 -19.05 14.13 -19.87
CA SER A 161 -19.76 15.07 -20.74
C SER A 161 -20.53 14.29 -21.82
N GLY A 162 -21.39 14.98 -22.58
CA GLY A 162 -22.11 14.37 -23.70
C GLY A 162 -21.19 13.78 -24.78
N ASP A 163 -19.96 14.32 -24.89
CA ASP A 163 -18.95 13.91 -25.89
C ASP A 163 -18.01 12.79 -25.39
N GLY A 164 -18.16 12.35 -24.13
CA GLY A 164 -17.36 11.28 -23.54
C GLY A 164 -16.75 11.64 -22.18
N MET A 165 -15.70 10.90 -21.81
CA MET A 165 -14.97 11.07 -20.56
C MET A 165 -13.70 11.91 -20.76
N THR A 166 -13.50 12.92 -19.90
CA THR A 166 -12.25 13.67 -19.79
C THR A 166 -11.62 13.46 -18.42
N GLY A 167 -10.31 13.29 -18.36
CA GLY A 167 -9.59 12.99 -17.10
C GLY A 167 -9.70 11.53 -16.70
N ASP A 168 -9.76 11.26 -15.41
CA ASP A 168 -9.70 9.91 -14.86
C ASP A 168 -11.12 9.34 -14.58
N PRO A 169 -11.60 8.33 -15.34
CA PRO A 169 -12.91 7.72 -15.12
C PRO A 169 -13.14 7.19 -13.71
N GLN A 170 -12.08 6.77 -13.01
CA GLN A 170 -12.20 6.25 -11.65
C GLN A 170 -12.76 7.28 -10.67
N TYR A 171 -12.48 8.57 -10.88
CA TYR A 171 -12.87 9.63 -9.97
C TYR A 171 -14.08 10.43 -10.46
N GLU A 172 -14.85 9.94 -11.44
CA GLU A 172 -16.02 10.66 -11.96
C GLU A 172 -17.03 11.00 -10.84
N GLN A 173 -17.41 10.01 -10.03
CA GLN A 173 -18.40 10.21 -8.97
C GLN A 173 -17.86 11.11 -7.86
N PHE A 174 -16.60 10.90 -7.45
CA PHE A 174 -15.92 11.76 -6.48
C PHE A 174 -15.86 13.21 -6.98
N THR A 175 -15.44 13.43 -8.22
CA THR A 175 -15.37 14.74 -8.88
C THR A 175 -16.75 15.41 -8.86
N SER A 176 -17.79 14.71 -9.29
CA SER A 176 -19.16 15.20 -9.27
C SER A 176 -19.63 15.61 -7.87
N ALA A 177 -19.26 14.85 -6.85
CA ALA A 177 -19.60 15.14 -5.46
C ALA A 177 -18.86 16.36 -4.92
N VAL A 178 -17.54 16.49 -5.12
CA VAL A 178 -16.80 17.68 -4.68
C VAL A 178 -17.20 18.93 -5.44
N THR A 179 -17.64 18.81 -6.71
CA THR A 179 -18.24 19.93 -7.45
C THR A 179 -19.53 20.41 -6.79
N ARG A 180 -20.39 19.50 -6.31
CA ARG A 180 -21.60 19.86 -5.54
C ARG A 180 -21.28 20.51 -4.20
N LEU A 181 -20.11 20.21 -3.62
CA LEU A 181 -19.61 20.86 -2.40
C LEU A 181 -18.98 22.24 -2.67
N GLY A 182 -18.92 22.67 -3.94
CA GLY A 182 -18.49 24.03 -4.32
C GLY A 182 -17.13 24.10 -5.02
N TRP A 183 -16.43 22.98 -5.23
CA TRP A 183 -15.20 22.99 -6.03
C TRP A 183 -15.49 23.15 -7.52
N THR A 184 -14.62 23.85 -8.25
CA THR A 184 -14.73 24.01 -9.70
C THR A 184 -13.38 23.74 -10.35
N GLY A 185 -13.25 22.61 -11.02
CA GLY A 185 -12.07 22.29 -11.83
C GLY A 185 -12.04 23.05 -13.16
N LYS A 186 -10.92 22.93 -13.89
CA LYS A 186 -10.70 23.58 -15.19
C LYS A 186 -11.35 22.81 -16.35
N GLY A 187 -11.84 21.58 -16.11
CA GLY A 187 -12.36 20.67 -17.11
C GLY A 187 -11.27 20.00 -17.95
N SER A 188 -10.03 19.93 -17.46
CA SER A 188 -8.90 19.34 -18.19
C SER A 188 -8.68 17.86 -17.85
N ALA A 189 -7.90 17.16 -18.66
CA ALA A 189 -7.57 15.76 -18.44
C ALA A 189 -6.70 15.50 -17.19
N PHE A 190 -6.08 16.55 -16.61
CA PHE A 190 -5.15 16.42 -15.47
C PHE A 190 -5.43 17.48 -14.41
N ASP A 191 -6.70 17.80 -14.18
CA ASP A 191 -7.08 18.69 -13.07
C ASP A 191 -6.87 18.00 -11.73
N LEU A 192 -6.13 18.64 -10.83
CA LEU A 192 -5.94 18.14 -9.47
C LEU A 192 -7.24 18.23 -8.67
N LEU A 193 -7.65 17.11 -8.07
CA LEU A 193 -8.77 17.07 -7.13
C LEU A 193 -8.43 17.85 -5.85
N PRO A 194 -9.42 18.52 -5.23
CA PRO A 194 -9.24 19.10 -3.91
C PRO A 194 -9.13 17.98 -2.86
N LEU A 195 -8.44 18.27 -1.77
CA LEU A 195 -8.49 17.47 -0.56
C LEU A 195 -9.79 17.74 0.19
N VAL A 196 -10.49 16.69 0.57
CA VAL A 196 -11.74 16.77 1.35
C VAL A 196 -11.45 16.29 2.77
N LEU A 197 -11.27 17.23 3.67
CA LEU A 197 -10.89 16.97 5.05
C LEU A 197 -12.10 17.15 5.98
N GLN A 198 -12.36 16.12 6.78
CA GLN A 198 -13.44 16.11 7.77
C GLN A 198 -12.85 15.80 9.15
N THR A 199 -12.94 16.75 10.07
CA THR A 199 -12.52 16.57 11.47
C THR A 199 -13.73 16.41 12.37
N GLY A 200 -13.78 15.33 13.13
CA GLY A 200 -14.88 15.09 14.06
C GLY A 200 -16.22 14.90 13.34
N ASP A 201 -17.29 15.44 13.93
CA ASP A 201 -18.63 15.47 13.32
C ASP A 201 -18.87 16.76 12.49
N GLY A 202 -17.81 17.51 12.18
CA GLY A 202 -17.89 18.72 11.38
C GLY A 202 -18.21 18.43 9.90
N GLU A 203 -18.66 19.48 9.20
CA GLU A 203 -18.81 19.46 7.75
C GLU A 203 -17.45 19.29 7.05
N PRO A 204 -17.38 18.54 5.94
CA PRO A 204 -16.17 18.40 5.15
C PRO A 204 -15.75 19.75 4.55
N ARG A 205 -14.45 20.03 4.57
CA ARG A 205 -13.85 21.22 3.96
C ARG A 205 -13.01 20.84 2.75
N LEU A 206 -13.09 21.66 1.70
CA LEU A 206 -12.32 21.50 0.47
C LEU A 206 -11.05 22.34 0.55
N TYR A 207 -9.91 21.73 0.25
CA TYR A 207 -8.63 22.41 0.16
C TYR A 207 -7.95 22.12 -1.17
N GLU A 208 -7.53 23.18 -1.87
CA GLU A 208 -6.75 23.03 -3.09
C GLU A 208 -5.26 22.97 -2.74
N LEU A 209 -4.56 21.97 -3.27
CA LEU A 209 -3.12 21.87 -3.09
C LEU A 209 -2.41 23.02 -3.83
N PRO A 210 -1.44 23.70 -3.20
CA PRO A 210 -0.64 24.71 -3.88
C PRO A 210 0.24 24.05 -4.95
N GLU A 211 0.46 24.75 -6.07
CA GLU A 211 1.30 24.25 -7.19
C GLU A 211 2.71 23.87 -6.73
N SER A 212 3.24 24.53 -5.70
CA SER A 212 4.55 24.25 -5.12
C SER A 212 4.67 22.83 -4.56
N ALA A 213 3.56 22.25 -4.07
CA ALA A 213 3.49 20.94 -3.43
C ALA A 213 3.37 19.78 -4.41
N VAL A 214 2.98 20.06 -5.67
CA VAL A 214 2.76 19.03 -6.68
C VAL A 214 3.81 19.11 -7.78
N LEU A 215 4.65 18.08 -7.87
CA LEU A 215 5.56 17.90 -8.99
C LEU A 215 4.91 16.97 -10.01
N GLU A 216 4.71 17.44 -11.23
CA GLU A 216 4.25 16.62 -12.36
C GLU A 216 5.38 16.40 -13.37
N VAL A 217 5.37 15.23 -14.01
CA VAL A 217 6.29 14.87 -15.08
C VAL A 217 5.49 14.76 -16.39
N PRO A 218 5.70 15.67 -17.36
CA PRO A 218 5.20 15.51 -18.71
C PRO A 218 5.83 14.28 -19.37
N LEU A 219 5.02 13.48 -20.06
CA LEU A 219 5.48 12.24 -20.67
C LEU A 219 5.84 12.45 -22.14
N ALA A 220 7.00 11.91 -22.52
CA ALA A 220 7.48 11.83 -23.89
C ALA A 220 8.19 10.48 -24.10
N HIS A 221 8.56 10.18 -25.34
CA HIS A 221 9.16 8.89 -25.69
C HIS A 221 10.57 9.08 -26.28
N PRO A 222 11.55 8.20 -25.99
CA PRO A 222 12.91 8.30 -26.53
C PRO A 222 12.98 8.24 -28.06
N GLU A 223 12.03 7.57 -28.71
CA GLU A 223 12.05 7.34 -30.17
C GLU A 223 10.87 7.97 -30.92
N TYR A 224 9.78 8.29 -30.22
CA TYR A 224 8.53 8.71 -30.86
C TYR A 224 8.20 10.15 -30.49
N GLY A 225 8.62 11.09 -31.34
CA GLY A 225 8.40 12.52 -31.11
C GLY A 225 6.94 12.90 -30.91
N TRP A 226 6.03 12.21 -31.61
CA TRP A 226 4.57 12.40 -31.50
C TRP A 226 4.02 12.10 -30.10
N PHE A 227 4.75 11.39 -29.24
CA PHE A 227 4.25 11.02 -27.91
C PHE A 227 4.01 12.25 -27.03
N ALA A 228 4.86 13.28 -27.15
CA ALA A 228 4.71 14.53 -26.42
C ALA A 228 3.41 15.28 -26.80
N GLU A 229 2.92 15.10 -28.02
CA GLU A 229 1.67 15.71 -28.50
C GLU A 229 0.43 15.14 -27.81
N LEU A 230 0.53 13.96 -27.17
CA LEU A 230 -0.56 13.39 -26.39
C LEU A 230 -0.85 14.19 -25.11
N GLY A 231 0.07 15.07 -24.69
CA GLY A 231 -0.11 15.92 -23.51
C GLY A 231 -0.19 15.15 -22.18
N LEU A 232 0.18 13.87 -22.18
CA LEU A 232 0.15 13.03 -20.98
C LEU A 232 1.14 13.54 -19.94
N ARG A 233 0.76 13.45 -18.67
CA ARG A 233 1.60 13.76 -17.51
C ARG A 233 1.20 12.89 -16.34
N TRP A 234 2.06 12.84 -15.33
CA TRP A 234 1.70 12.21 -14.06
C TRP A 234 2.40 12.88 -12.89
N HIS A 235 1.74 12.95 -11.74
CA HIS A 235 2.33 13.45 -10.51
C HIS A 235 3.44 12.52 -10.00
N ALA A 236 4.47 13.08 -9.39
CA ALA A 236 5.67 12.35 -8.99
C ALA A 236 5.48 11.48 -7.73
N VAL A 237 4.67 11.96 -6.78
CA VAL A 237 4.53 11.35 -5.45
C VAL A 237 3.26 10.52 -5.36
N PRO A 238 3.34 9.18 -5.19
CA PRO A 238 2.21 8.35 -4.80
C PRO A 238 2.02 8.41 -3.27
N ALA A 239 1.12 9.27 -2.80
CA ALA A 239 0.85 9.45 -1.37
C ALA A 239 -0.53 8.88 -1.01
N ILE A 240 -0.59 7.62 -0.55
CA ILE A 240 -1.81 6.94 -0.09
C ILE A 240 -2.31 7.61 1.19
N ALA A 241 -3.61 7.88 1.29
CA ALA A 241 -4.18 8.68 2.39
C ALA A 241 -5.46 8.11 3.02
N ASN A 242 -6.07 7.07 2.44
CA ASN A 242 -7.29 6.44 2.96
C ASN A 242 -7.06 5.13 3.73
N MET A 243 -5.81 4.81 4.06
CA MET A 243 -5.49 3.64 4.89
C MET A 243 -5.27 4.07 6.34
N ARG A 244 -5.87 3.32 7.27
CA ARG A 244 -5.60 3.41 8.70
C ARG A 244 -4.31 2.66 9.03
N LEU A 245 -3.48 3.24 9.89
CA LEU A 245 -2.32 2.58 10.48
C LEU A 245 -2.71 1.99 11.85
N SER A 246 -2.50 0.69 12.07
CA SER A 246 -2.65 0.02 13.37
C SER A 246 -1.29 -0.31 13.97
N ILE A 247 -1.05 0.09 15.22
CA ILE A 247 0.16 -0.25 15.99
C ILE A 247 -0.27 -0.68 17.39
N GLY A 248 -0.03 -1.94 17.76
CA GLY A 248 -0.33 -2.46 19.11
C GLY A 248 -1.79 -2.26 19.52
N GLY A 249 -2.73 -2.41 18.60
CA GLY A 249 -4.15 -2.15 18.81
C GLY A 249 -4.57 -0.68 18.81
N VAL A 250 -3.63 0.28 18.77
CA VAL A 250 -3.95 1.70 18.58
C VAL A 250 -4.08 2.02 17.09
N ASP A 251 -5.17 2.71 16.77
CA ASP A 251 -5.54 3.05 15.42
C ASP A 251 -5.31 4.52 15.10
N TYR A 252 -4.65 4.79 13.98
CA TYR A 252 -4.43 6.11 13.41
C TYR A 252 -5.22 6.23 12.10
N PRO A 253 -6.45 6.78 12.12
CA PRO A 253 -7.35 6.81 10.95
C PRO A 253 -6.84 7.67 9.80
N LEU A 254 -6.02 8.68 10.09
CA LEU A 254 -5.37 9.53 9.09
C LEU A 254 -3.84 9.38 9.24
N ALA A 255 -3.25 8.60 8.34
CA ALA A 255 -1.82 8.31 8.33
C ALA A 255 -1.24 8.30 6.90
N PRO A 256 -1.35 9.41 6.13
CA PRO A 256 -0.91 9.42 4.74
C PRO A 256 0.56 9.05 4.61
N PHE A 257 0.83 8.13 3.68
CA PHE A 257 2.12 7.51 3.42
C PHE A 257 2.49 7.67 1.95
N SER A 258 3.71 8.09 1.67
CA SER A 258 4.26 8.19 0.33
C SER A 258 5.57 7.44 0.17
N GLY A 259 5.77 6.87 -1.01
CA GLY A 259 7.05 6.37 -1.51
C GLY A 259 7.41 7.02 -2.84
N TRP A 260 7.82 6.19 -3.79
CA TRP A 260 7.98 6.57 -5.20
C TRP A 260 7.35 5.47 -6.05
N TYR A 261 7.01 5.83 -7.29
CA TYR A 261 6.39 4.90 -8.22
C TYR A 261 7.33 3.78 -8.66
N MET A 262 6.77 2.58 -8.79
CA MET A 262 7.20 1.61 -9.79
C MET A 262 6.52 1.98 -11.12
N GLY A 263 7.27 2.08 -12.22
CA GLY A 263 6.77 2.67 -13.48
C GLY A 263 5.48 2.02 -14.02
N THR A 264 5.26 0.73 -13.72
CA THR A 264 4.06 -0.02 -14.12
C THR A 264 2.78 0.43 -13.42
N GLU A 265 2.86 1.08 -12.27
CA GLU A 265 1.69 1.71 -11.63
C GLU A 265 1.11 2.83 -12.50
N ILE A 266 1.98 3.59 -13.18
CA ILE A 266 1.57 4.65 -14.11
C ILE A 266 1.27 4.05 -15.48
N GLY A 267 2.27 3.40 -16.09
CA GLY A 267 2.23 3.00 -17.50
C GLY A 267 1.36 1.78 -17.77
N ALA A 268 1.25 0.84 -16.83
CA ALA A 268 0.48 -0.38 -17.02
C ALA A 268 -0.86 -0.41 -16.29
N ARG A 269 -1.10 0.51 -15.34
CA ARG A 269 -2.39 0.66 -14.66
C ARG A 269 -3.03 1.99 -15.01
N ASN A 270 -2.59 3.09 -14.41
CA ASN A 270 -3.28 4.38 -14.51
C ASN A 270 -3.52 4.84 -15.95
N LEU A 271 -2.51 4.73 -16.82
CA LEU A 271 -2.61 5.16 -18.21
C LEU A 271 -3.18 4.09 -19.15
N ALA A 272 -3.03 2.80 -18.82
CA ALA A 272 -3.37 1.71 -19.72
C ALA A 272 -4.75 1.08 -19.48
N ASP A 273 -5.20 0.99 -18.22
CA ASP A 273 -6.44 0.29 -17.86
C ASP A 273 -7.63 0.91 -18.61
N ALA A 274 -8.49 0.06 -19.17
CA ALA A 274 -9.64 0.49 -19.99
C ALA A 274 -10.67 1.32 -19.22
N HIS A 275 -10.73 1.15 -17.89
CA HIS A 275 -11.58 1.91 -16.97
C HIS A 275 -10.84 3.11 -16.34
N ARG A 276 -9.64 3.44 -16.85
CA ARG A 276 -8.82 4.60 -16.49
C ARG A 276 -8.58 5.43 -17.76
N TYR A 277 -7.36 5.93 -18.00
CA TYR A 277 -7.09 6.78 -19.18
C TYR A 277 -7.09 6.03 -20.52
N ASN A 278 -7.09 4.68 -20.51
CA ASN A 278 -7.24 3.83 -21.70
C ASN A 278 -6.37 4.24 -22.91
N GLN A 279 -5.06 4.46 -22.71
CA GLN A 279 -4.17 4.96 -23.76
C GLN A 279 -3.68 3.88 -24.75
N ILE A 280 -3.94 2.60 -24.47
CA ILE A 280 -3.45 1.48 -25.30
C ILE A 280 -3.93 1.58 -26.77
N PRO A 281 -5.23 1.83 -27.07
CA PRO A 281 -5.68 2.00 -28.45
C PRO A 281 -5.06 3.22 -29.15
N VAL A 282 -4.88 4.33 -28.42
CA VAL A 282 -4.30 5.58 -28.97
C VAL A 282 -2.85 5.35 -29.39
N ILE A 283 -2.07 4.69 -28.53
CA ILE A 283 -0.66 4.37 -28.79
C ILE A 283 -0.53 3.37 -29.94
N ALA A 284 -1.38 2.34 -29.98
CA ALA A 284 -1.37 1.37 -31.07
C ALA A 284 -1.65 2.02 -32.43
N ALA A 285 -2.61 2.95 -32.50
CA ALA A 285 -2.92 3.70 -33.70
C ALA A 285 -1.75 4.59 -34.14
N ARG A 286 -1.10 5.32 -33.20
CA ARG A 286 0.08 6.16 -33.49
C ARG A 286 1.30 5.36 -33.92
N LEU A 287 1.41 4.10 -33.48
CA LEU A 287 2.44 3.15 -33.89
C LEU A 287 2.11 2.44 -35.22
N GLY A 288 0.91 2.61 -35.78
CA GLY A 288 0.48 1.90 -36.98
C GLY A 288 0.38 0.39 -36.81
N LEU A 289 0.00 -0.09 -35.61
CA LEU A 289 -0.13 -1.53 -35.34
C LEU A 289 -1.40 -2.09 -35.97
N ASP A 290 -1.34 -3.35 -36.41
CA ASP A 290 -2.51 -4.11 -36.82
C ASP A 290 -3.34 -4.51 -35.58
N THR A 291 -4.47 -3.83 -35.36
CA THR A 291 -5.37 -4.09 -34.23
C THR A 291 -6.54 -5.01 -34.60
N SER A 292 -6.47 -5.73 -35.75
CA SER A 292 -7.57 -6.56 -36.24
C SER A 292 -7.79 -7.85 -35.44
N SER A 293 -6.76 -8.35 -34.76
CA SER A 293 -6.79 -9.59 -33.97
C SER A 293 -5.86 -9.49 -32.77
N GLU A 294 -6.23 -10.18 -31.68
CA GLU A 294 -5.41 -10.30 -30.46
C GLU A 294 -4.09 -11.03 -30.70
N SER A 295 -4.05 -11.97 -31.66
CA SER A 295 -2.85 -12.75 -31.96
C SER A 295 -1.70 -11.92 -32.55
N THR A 296 -1.96 -10.67 -32.94
CA THR A 296 -0.93 -9.72 -33.39
C THR A 296 -0.14 -9.13 -32.20
N LEU A 297 -0.63 -9.32 -30.97
CA LEU A 297 -0.04 -8.79 -29.73
C LEU A 297 0.11 -7.27 -29.72
N TRP A 298 -0.81 -6.57 -30.41
CA TRP A 298 -0.77 -5.12 -30.53
C TRP A 298 -0.88 -4.41 -29.16
N ARG A 299 -1.66 -4.97 -28.23
CA ARG A 299 -1.79 -4.42 -26.87
C ARG A 299 -0.49 -4.52 -26.11
N ASP A 300 0.17 -5.68 -26.16
CA ASP A 300 1.44 -5.94 -25.49
C ASP A 300 2.51 -4.96 -25.99
N ARG A 301 2.62 -4.77 -27.31
CA ARG A 301 3.57 -3.84 -27.91
C ARG A 301 3.29 -2.39 -27.48
N ALA A 302 2.04 -1.93 -27.57
CA ALA A 302 1.66 -0.58 -27.16
C ALA A 302 1.89 -0.35 -25.65
N LEU A 303 1.59 -1.35 -24.82
CA LEU A 303 1.79 -1.31 -23.37
C LEU A 303 3.28 -1.19 -23.00
N VAL A 304 4.16 -1.91 -23.70
CA VAL A 304 5.61 -1.81 -23.49
C VAL A 304 6.11 -0.40 -23.81
N GLU A 305 5.72 0.19 -24.95
CA GLU A 305 6.15 1.56 -25.31
C GLU A 305 5.59 2.61 -24.34
N LEU A 306 4.36 2.44 -23.84
CA LEU A 306 3.79 3.31 -22.80
C LEU A 306 4.61 3.27 -21.50
N ASN A 307 4.95 2.07 -21.02
CA ASN A 307 5.77 1.91 -19.82
C ASN A 307 7.18 2.48 -20.02
N ARG A 308 7.75 2.32 -21.21
CA ARG A 308 9.04 2.89 -21.58
C ARG A 308 9.01 4.43 -21.59
N ALA A 309 7.95 5.04 -22.12
CA ALA A 309 7.73 6.48 -22.08
C ALA A 309 7.75 7.03 -20.64
N VAL A 310 7.05 6.34 -19.73
CA VAL A 310 6.99 6.72 -18.31
C VAL A 310 8.38 6.71 -17.69
N LEU A 311 9.09 5.58 -17.76
CA LEU A 311 10.41 5.44 -17.14
C LEU A 311 11.40 6.48 -17.70
N TRP A 312 11.44 6.64 -19.02
CA TRP A 312 12.34 7.58 -19.68
C TRP A 312 12.05 9.04 -19.29
N SER A 313 10.77 9.41 -19.19
CA SER A 313 10.36 10.78 -18.85
C SER A 313 10.73 11.13 -17.40
N PHE A 314 10.48 10.21 -16.47
CA PHE A 314 10.83 10.40 -15.06
C PHE A 314 12.34 10.49 -14.86
N GLU A 315 13.11 9.59 -15.49
CA GLU A 315 14.58 9.63 -15.46
C GLU A 315 15.12 10.96 -16.01
N ARG A 316 14.63 11.39 -17.16
CA ARG A 316 15.04 12.67 -17.78
C ARG A 316 14.67 13.89 -16.94
N ALA A 317 13.55 13.81 -16.20
CA ALA A 317 13.12 14.86 -15.27
C ALA A 317 13.89 14.85 -13.94
N GLY A 318 14.80 13.88 -13.71
CA GLY A 318 15.50 13.72 -12.44
C GLY A 318 14.57 13.29 -11.30
N VAL A 319 13.43 12.69 -11.62
CA VAL A 319 12.43 12.24 -10.66
C VAL A 319 12.58 10.74 -10.43
N ARG A 320 12.69 10.35 -9.17
CA ARG A 320 12.85 8.95 -8.78
C ARG A 320 11.64 8.10 -9.21
N VAL A 321 11.93 7.04 -9.97
CA VAL A 321 11.01 5.96 -10.34
C VAL A 321 11.81 4.66 -10.38
N THR A 322 11.19 3.50 -10.14
CA THR A 322 11.85 2.20 -10.32
C THR A 322 11.18 1.38 -11.42
N ASP A 323 11.97 0.57 -12.12
CA ASP A 323 11.43 -0.43 -13.04
C ASP A 323 11.04 -1.71 -12.27
N HIS A 324 10.08 -2.45 -12.83
CA HIS A 324 9.49 -3.61 -12.19
C HIS A 324 10.41 -4.83 -12.13
N HIS A 325 11.44 -4.93 -12.98
CA HIS A 325 12.42 -6.03 -12.90
C HIS A 325 13.39 -5.80 -11.74
N SER A 326 13.91 -4.59 -11.60
CA SER A 326 14.79 -4.21 -10.48
C SER A 326 14.06 -4.31 -9.14
N GLU A 327 12.84 -3.77 -9.05
CA GLU A 327 12.05 -3.81 -7.81
C GLU A 327 11.71 -5.25 -7.40
N SER A 328 11.40 -6.12 -8.36
CA SER A 328 11.20 -7.56 -8.09
C SER A 328 12.44 -8.25 -7.50
N ARG A 329 13.66 -7.91 -7.98
CA ARG A 329 14.91 -8.45 -7.39
C ARG A 329 15.18 -7.90 -5.99
N LEU A 330 14.90 -6.62 -5.79
CA LEU A 330 15.02 -5.96 -4.49
C LEU A 330 14.05 -6.54 -3.45
N PHE A 331 12.83 -6.89 -3.86
CA PHE A 331 11.90 -7.60 -3.01
C PHE A 331 12.45 -8.96 -2.55
N LEU A 332 13.07 -9.75 -3.42
CA LEU A 332 13.71 -10.99 -3.00
C LEU A 332 14.91 -10.77 -2.07
N THR A 333 15.62 -9.66 -2.22
CA THR A 333 16.66 -9.26 -1.27
C THR A 333 16.05 -8.96 0.10
N HIS A 334 14.88 -8.33 0.15
CA HIS A 334 14.13 -8.13 1.39
C HIS A 334 13.73 -9.45 2.04
N VAL A 335 13.12 -10.37 1.28
CA VAL A 335 12.74 -11.71 1.78
C VAL A 335 13.94 -12.43 2.41
N GLU A 336 15.10 -12.39 1.75
CA GLU A 336 16.30 -13.03 2.29
C GLU A 336 16.84 -12.33 3.55
N ARG A 337 16.74 -11.00 3.65
CA ARG A 337 17.11 -10.24 4.85
C ARG A 337 16.21 -10.58 6.04
N GLU A 338 14.90 -10.67 5.82
CA GLU A 338 13.95 -11.02 6.88
C GLU A 338 14.13 -12.47 7.32
N ARG A 339 14.33 -13.40 6.39
CA ARG A 339 14.66 -14.81 6.70
C ARG A 339 15.91 -14.94 7.56
N ARG A 340 16.98 -14.20 7.25
CA ARG A 340 18.21 -14.17 8.07
C ARG A 340 17.99 -13.60 9.47
N ALA A 341 17.01 -12.71 9.61
CA ALA A 341 16.60 -12.18 10.90
C ALA A 341 15.58 -13.07 11.62
N GLY A 342 15.34 -14.30 11.12
CA GLY A 342 14.43 -15.26 11.74
C GLY A 342 12.95 -14.94 11.57
N ARG A 343 12.59 -14.08 10.60
CA ARG A 343 11.20 -13.67 10.34
C ARG A 343 10.71 -14.18 8.99
N ASP A 344 9.44 -14.55 8.95
CA ASP A 344 8.75 -14.83 7.69
C ASP A 344 8.43 -13.53 6.94
N THR A 345 8.25 -13.64 5.63
CA THR A 345 7.85 -12.52 4.76
C THR A 345 6.57 -12.86 4.00
N PRO A 346 5.41 -12.82 4.67
CA PRO A 346 4.13 -12.99 4.01
C PRO A 346 3.95 -11.98 2.88
N ALA A 347 3.31 -12.42 1.80
CA ALA A 347 3.14 -11.59 0.61
C ALA A 347 1.92 -12.01 -0.21
N ASP A 348 1.23 -11.01 -0.76
CA ASP A 348 0.14 -11.22 -1.69
C ASP A 348 0.68 -11.32 -3.11
N TRP A 349 0.80 -12.56 -3.60
CA TRP A 349 1.32 -12.84 -4.94
C TRP A 349 0.59 -12.04 -6.03
N THR A 350 -0.72 -11.78 -5.86
CA THR A 350 -1.52 -11.04 -6.84
C THR A 350 -1.18 -9.55 -6.92
N TRP A 351 -0.51 -9.02 -5.89
CA TRP A 351 -0.02 -7.65 -5.82
C TRP A 351 1.48 -7.52 -6.05
N ILE A 352 2.28 -8.50 -5.61
CA ILE A 352 3.74 -8.44 -5.75
C ILE A 352 4.19 -8.74 -7.19
N VAL A 353 3.47 -9.57 -7.94
CA VAL A 353 3.78 -9.81 -9.36
C VAL A 353 3.38 -8.58 -10.19
N PRO A 354 4.31 -7.96 -10.93
CA PRO A 354 3.99 -6.80 -11.75
C PRO A 354 2.93 -7.10 -12.83
N PRO A 355 2.09 -6.11 -13.20
CA PRO A 355 0.97 -6.29 -14.13
C PRO A 355 1.40 -6.49 -15.59
N ILE A 356 2.71 -6.42 -15.88
CA ILE A 356 3.31 -6.69 -17.18
C ILE A 356 4.55 -7.56 -16.96
N SER A 357 4.84 -8.46 -17.90
CA SER A 357 6.05 -9.28 -17.89
C SER A 357 6.22 -10.16 -16.66
N GLY A 358 5.12 -10.56 -16.00
CA GLY A 358 5.16 -11.30 -14.73
C GLY A 358 6.11 -12.51 -14.74
N GLY A 359 6.00 -13.38 -15.76
CA GLY A 359 6.87 -14.55 -15.91
C GLY A 359 8.37 -14.25 -16.09
N LEU A 360 8.73 -13.00 -16.42
CA LEU A 360 10.11 -12.53 -16.54
C LEU A 360 10.64 -11.92 -15.22
N THR A 361 9.85 -11.94 -14.15
CA THR A 361 10.24 -11.43 -12.84
C THR A 361 10.49 -12.58 -11.87
N PRO A 362 11.48 -12.47 -10.98
CA PRO A 362 11.81 -13.56 -10.06
C PRO A 362 10.74 -13.76 -8.97
N VAL A 363 9.86 -12.77 -8.76
CA VAL A 363 8.77 -12.86 -7.78
C VAL A 363 7.64 -13.78 -8.23
N PHE A 364 7.48 -14.00 -9.53
CA PHE A 364 6.46 -14.90 -10.10
C PHE A 364 6.69 -16.36 -9.72
N HIS A 365 7.96 -16.80 -9.71
CA HIS A 365 8.37 -18.20 -9.57
C HIS A 365 8.39 -18.72 -8.12
N ARG A 366 7.62 -18.09 -7.22
CA ARG A 366 7.60 -18.40 -5.79
C ARG A 366 6.17 -18.43 -5.27
N TYR A 367 5.93 -19.35 -4.34
CA TYR A 367 4.75 -19.31 -3.49
C TYR A 367 5.03 -18.44 -2.26
N TYR A 368 4.02 -17.68 -1.85
CA TYR A 368 4.06 -16.86 -0.65
C TYR A 368 2.91 -17.29 0.27
N THR A 369 3.22 -17.38 1.55
CA THR A 369 2.19 -17.46 2.59
C THR A 369 1.59 -16.07 2.75
N GLU A 370 0.30 -16.01 3.05
CA GLU A 370 -0.39 -14.78 3.42
C GLU A 370 -0.64 -14.77 4.92
N ALA A 371 -0.42 -13.63 5.56
CA ALA A 371 -0.65 -13.46 6.98
C ALA A 371 -0.91 -11.99 7.32
N ASP A 372 -1.88 -11.73 8.21
CA ASP A 372 -2.12 -10.41 8.78
C ASP A 372 -1.10 -10.11 9.90
N GLN A 373 0.15 -9.84 9.53
CA GLN A 373 1.18 -9.43 10.49
C GLN A 373 0.90 -8.02 11.00
N ARG A 374 0.93 -7.81 12.32
CA ARG A 374 0.75 -6.51 12.97
C ARG A 374 2.08 -5.99 13.54
N PRO A 375 2.32 -4.66 13.63
CA PRO A 375 1.55 -3.53 13.08
C PRO A 375 1.29 -3.62 11.56
N ASN A 376 0.27 -2.93 11.04
CA ASN A 376 -0.05 -2.93 9.59
C ASN A 376 -0.92 -1.74 9.15
N PHE A 377 -1.13 -1.63 7.84
CA PHE A 377 -2.07 -0.70 7.21
C PHE A 377 -3.33 -1.41 6.75
N TYR A 378 -4.49 -0.78 6.98
CA TYR A 378 -5.80 -1.34 6.63
C TYR A 378 -6.62 -0.34 5.82
N LEU A 379 -7.24 -0.82 4.74
CA LEU A 379 -8.22 -0.06 3.98
C LEU A 379 -9.62 -0.43 4.47
N ASP A 380 -10.22 0.47 5.23
CA ASP A 380 -11.59 0.28 5.72
C ASP A 380 -12.61 0.48 4.58
N ARG A 381 -13.71 -0.28 4.60
CA ARG A 381 -14.74 -0.22 3.53
C ARG A 381 -15.36 1.17 3.39
N SER A 382 -15.55 1.88 4.50
CA SER A 382 -16.07 3.24 4.52
C SER A 382 -15.11 4.22 3.85
N ALA A 383 -13.80 4.10 4.13
CA ALA A 383 -12.76 4.92 3.51
C ALA A 383 -12.63 4.63 2.01
N GLN A 384 -12.70 3.36 1.60
CA GLN A 384 -12.71 2.98 0.19
C GLN A 384 -13.91 3.59 -0.55
N HIS A 385 -15.12 3.48 0.03
CA HIS A 385 -16.31 4.05 -0.58
C HIS A 385 -16.21 5.58 -0.68
N LEU A 386 -15.86 6.26 0.42
CA LEU A 386 -15.67 7.72 0.45
C LEU A 386 -14.69 8.20 -0.63
N SER A 387 -13.60 7.48 -0.88
CA SER A 387 -12.62 7.88 -1.88
C SER A 387 -13.07 7.80 -3.33
N LEU A 388 -14.13 7.07 -3.63
CA LEU A 388 -14.66 6.92 -4.98
C LEU A 388 -15.93 7.74 -5.21
N THR A 389 -16.72 7.95 -4.16
CA THR A 389 -18.05 8.56 -4.28
C THR A 389 -18.16 9.90 -3.55
N ALA A 390 -17.24 10.20 -2.61
CA ALA A 390 -17.35 11.32 -1.67
C ALA A 390 -18.72 11.35 -0.95
N THR A 391 -19.26 10.16 -0.64
CA THR A 391 -20.46 9.99 0.18
C THR A 391 -20.19 9.03 1.32
N THR A 392 -20.66 9.35 2.53
CA THR A 392 -20.65 8.37 3.62
C THR A 392 -21.68 7.29 3.29
N PRO A 393 -21.36 5.99 3.38
CA PRO A 393 -22.35 4.94 3.20
C PRO A 393 -23.52 5.18 4.16
N ALA A 394 -24.76 5.04 3.70
CA ALA A 394 -25.90 5.01 4.61
C ALA A 394 -25.65 3.88 5.61
N VAL A 395 -25.54 4.22 6.90
CA VAL A 395 -25.47 3.21 7.96
C VAL A 395 -26.85 2.55 7.98
N THR A 396 -26.98 1.39 7.34
CA THR A 396 -28.07 0.48 7.65
C THR A 396 -27.81 -0.05 9.04
N VAL A 397 -28.28 0.69 10.05
CA VAL A 397 -28.51 0.11 11.36
C VAL A 397 -29.46 -1.06 11.10
N PRO A 398 -29.07 -2.33 11.35
CA PRO A 398 -30.04 -3.40 11.33
C PRO A 398 -31.11 -2.96 12.31
N ALA A 399 -32.37 -2.83 11.85
CA ALA A 399 -33.49 -2.56 12.75
C ALA A 399 -33.29 -3.46 13.98
N GLN A 400 -33.25 -2.86 15.18
CA GLN A 400 -33.12 -3.59 16.44
C GLN A 400 -33.93 -4.85 16.29
N ARG A 401 -33.28 -6.02 16.36
CA ARG A 401 -33.99 -7.29 16.32
C ARG A 401 -35.06 -7.18 17.40
N THR A 402 -36.31 -7.06 16.98
CA THR A 402 -37.44 -7.33 17.86
C THR A 402 -37.18 -8.71 18.47
N ALA A 403 -37.43 -8.82 19.77
CA ALA A 403 -37.15 -10.03 20.53
C ALA A 403 -37.63 -11.26 19.73
N PRO A 404 -36.82 -12.31 19.60
CA PRO A 404 -37.20 -13.47 18.81
C PRO A 404 -38.50 -14.03 19.39
N GLU A 405 -39.50 -14.23 18.53
CA GLU A 405 -40.67 -15.01 18.89
C GLU A 405 -40.21 -16.37 19.43
N PRO A 406 -40.83 -16.89 20.50
CA PRO A 406 -40.45 -18.17 21.08
C PRO A 406 -40.61 -19.24 20.00
N ARG A 407 -39.49 -19.77 19.52
CA ARG A 407 -39.48 -20.88 18.58
C ARG A 407 -40.02 -22.11 19.30
N THR A 408 -41.17 -22.60 18.85
CA THR A 408 -41.63 -23.96 19.16
C THR A 408 -40.54 -24.93 18.68
N PRO A 409 -40.04 -25.84 19.54
CA PRO A 409 -38.98 -26.75 19.15
C PRO A 409 -39.49 -27.70 18.06
N VAL A 410 -38.91 -27.59 16.86
CA VAL A 410 -39.05 -28.62 15.83
C VAL A 410 -38.15 -29.78 16.25
N ALA A 411 -38.73 -30.96 16.42
CA ALA A 411 -37.99 -32.17 16.76
C ALA A 411 -36.94 -32.46 15.67
N ALA A 412 -35.68 -32.65 16.07
CA ALA A 412 -34.60 -33.01 15.17
C ALA A 412 -34.80 -34.45 14.67
N GLU A 413 -34.83 -34.66 13.35
CA GLU A 413 -34.72 -35.99 12.76
C GLU A 413 -33.28 -36.51 12.93
N PRO A 414 -33.09 -37.81 13.26
CA PRO A 414 -31.76 -38.37 13.44
C PRO A 414 -31.01 -38.41 12.10
N ALA A 415 -29.72 -38.07 12.10
CA ALA A 415 -28.90 -38.11 10.90
C ALA A 415 -28.45 -39.54 10.56
N ARG A 416 -28.53 -39.89 9.27
CA ARG A 416 -28.23 -41.22 8.72
C ARG A 416 -26.80 -41.27 8.16
N CYS A 417 -26.04 -42.32 8.45
CA CYS A 417 -24.70 -42.50 7.90
C CYS A 417 -24.77 -42.74 6.37
N PRO A 418 -24.09 -41.94 5.52
CA PRO A 418 -24.25 -42.01 4.07
C PRO A 418 -23.54 -43.20 3.38
N ILE A 419 -22.80 -44.04 4.11
CA ILE A 419 -22.15 -45.25 3.55
C ILE A 419 -22.84 -46.55 4.01
N THR A 420 -23.36 -46.61 5.24
CA THR A 420 -23.97 -47.84 5.80
C THR A 420 -25.47 -47.73 6.06
N GLY A 421 -26.07 -46.54 5.94
CA GLY A 421 -27.52 -46.34 6.07
C GLY A 421 -28.11 -46.46 7.48
N GLN A 422 -27.28 -46.57 8.53
CA GLN A 422 -27.72 -46.68 9.93
C GLN A 422 -27.67 -45.32 10.66
N PHE A 423 -28.56 -45.15 11.64
CA PHE A 423 -28.64 -43.96 12.50
C PHE A 423 -27.80 -44.15 13.77
N ALA A 424 -27.09 -43.11 14.21
CA ALA A 424 -26.27 -43.15 15.41
C ALA A 424 -27.12 -42.99 16.69
N ALA A 425 -26.84 -43.79 17.72
CA ALA A 425 -27.43 -43.64 19.05
C ALA A 425 -26.66 -42.58 19.87
N ALA A 426 -27.38 -41.67 20.52
CA ALA A 426 -26.82 -40.58 21.32
C ALA A 426 -26.51 -41.03 22.77
N PRO A 427 -25.36 -40.63 23.37
CA PRO A 427 -25.13 -40.74 24.80
C PRO A 427 -25.57 -39.47 25.56
N ALA A 428 -25.99 -39.67 26.81
CA ALA A 428 -26.54 -38.67 27.72
C ALA A 428 -25.50 -37.65 28.23
N ALA A 429 -25.94 -36.40 28.39
CA ALA A 429 -25.20 -35.31 28.99
C ALA A 429 -25.39 -35.28 30.52
N ASP A 430 -24.34 -34.86 31.24
CA ASP A 430 -24.42 -34.53 32.66
C ASP A 430 -23.78 -33.16 32.92
N SER A 431 -24.36 -32.42 33.86
CA SER A 431 -24.19 -30.99 34.10
C SER A 431 -23.53 -30.70 35.45
N ALA A 432 -22.67 -29.67 35.54
CA ALA A 432 -22.41 -28.85 36.76
C ALA A 432 -21.35 -27.76 36.42
N ALA A 433 -21.63 -26.46 36.54
CA ALA A 433 -21.72 -25.62 37.75
C ALA A 433 -20.36 -25.04 38.19
N GLY A 434 -20.31 -23.71 38.33
CA GLY A 434 -19.10 -22.89 38.41
C GLY A 434 -18.48 -22.71 39.79
N ARG A 435 -17.50 -21.80 39.86
CA ARG A 435 -17.18 -20.97 41.02
C ARG A 435 -16.12 -19.91 40.71
N GLU A 436 -16.25 -18.84 41.47
CA GLU A 436 -15.66 -17.51 41.38
C GLU A 436 -14.52 -17.31 42.41
N LEU A 437 -13.85 -16.15 42.31
CA LEU A 437 -13.12 -15.35 43.32
C LEU A 437 -11.58 -15.36 43.35
N GLY A 438 -11.00 -14.14 43.30
CA GLY A 438 -9.80 -13.79 44.09
C GLY A 438 -8.79 -12.80 43.43
N SER A 439 -8.90 -11.51 43.75
CA SER A 439 -7.81 -10.49 43.79
C SER A 439 -7.36 -10.30 45.26
N PRO A 440 -6.27 -9.58 45.67
CA PRO A 440 -5.80 -8.26 45.13
C PRO A 440 -4.30 -7.83 45.35
N ALA A 441 -4.01 -6.56 44.98
CA ALA A 441 -3.14 -5.53 45.62
C ALA A 441 -1.59 -5.70 45.62
N ASP A 442 -0.70 -4.69 45.70
CA ASP A 442 -0.65 -3.20 45.59
C ASP A 442 0.84 -2.75 45.74
N GLY A 443 1.21 -1.51 45.31
CA GLY A 443 2.36 -0.70 45.82
C GLY A 443 3.58 -0.53 44.88
N LEU A 444 3.82 0.62 44.19
CA LEU A 444 4.43 1.93 44.59
C LEU A 444 5.93 1.83 45.02
N ASP A 445 6.93 2.65 44.66
CA ASP A 445 7.15 4.04 44.17
C ASP A 445 8.55 4.10 43.46
N GLN A 446 8.79 4.87 42.38
CA GLN A 446 9.38 6.23 42.25
C GLN A 446 10.76 6.52 42.90
N ASP A 447 11.82 6.76 42.08
CA ASP A 447 12.50 8.08 41.94
C ASP A 447 13.78 8.06 41.05
N ASP A 448 14.02 9.23 40.41
CA ASP A 448 15.22 9.87 39.83
C ASP A 448 16.03 9.22 38.68
N LEU A 449 16.02 9.75 37.43
CA LEU A 449 16.60 10.99 36.87
C LEU A 449 18.15 11.03 36.85
N ASP A 450 18.77 10.82 35.68
CA ASP A 450 19.47 11.87 34.90
C ASP A 450 20.26 11.33 33.67
N PHE A 451 20.52 12.28 32.76
CA PHE A 451 21.03 12.27 31.38
C PHE A 451 22.32 11.48 31.03
N ASP A 452 22.41 11.03 29.76
CA ASP A 452 23.42 11.54 28.80
C ASP A 452 23.16 11.08 27.34
N LEU A 453 22.98 12.04 26.44
CA LEU A 453 22.89 11.85 24.99
C LEU A 453 24.13 12.47 24.36
N ASP A 454 25.18 11.68 24.22
CA ASP A 454 26.26 11.98 23.29
C ASP A 454 26.81 10.70 22.68
N GLY A 455 27.08 10.77 21.38
CA GLY A 455 27.71 9.69 20.63
C GLY A 455 26.76 9.05 19.61
N LEU A 456 26.75 9.60 18.40
CA LEU A 456 27.37 8.95 17.24
C LEU A 456 27.24 9.89 16.03
N ALA A 457 28.29 10.69 15.85
CA ALA A 457 28.64 11.28 14.57
C ALA A 457 28.93 10.14 13.58
N PHE A 458 28.37 10.24 12.38
CA PHE A 458 28.78 9.41 11.26
C PHE A 458 29.90 10.14 10.52
N ASP A 459 31.09 9.52 10.53
CA ASP A 459 32.23 9.93 9.73
C ASP A 459 31.86 10.01 8.25
N GLY A 460 32.07 11.21 7.69
CA GLY A 460 32.08 11.44 6.27
C GLY A 460 33.40 10.96 5.68
N HIS A 461 33.32 10.16 4.61
CA HIS A 461 34.44 9.97 3.72
C HIS A 461 34.28 10.86 2.48
N ASP A 462 35.17 11.83 2.41
CA ASP A 462 35.49 12.71 1.29
C ASP A 462 36.35 11.95 0.25
N PRO A 463 36.06 12.01 -1.06
CA PRO A 463 36.98 11.50 -2.07
C PRO A 463 37.85 12.64 -2.63
N GLN A 464 39.15 12.54 -2.36
CA GLN A 464 40.16 13.40 -2.99
C GLN A 464 40.30 13.14 -4.50
N LEU A 465 40.47 14.26 -5.20
CA LEU A 465 40.87 14.44 -6.59
C LEU A 465 42.15 13.69 -6.96
N VAL A 466 42.15 13.06 -8.15
CA VAL A 466 43.36 12.95 -8.99
C VAL A 466 42.96 13.15 -10.46
N ASP A 467 43.46 14.22 -11.05
CA ASP A 467 43.40 14.53 -12.48
C ASP A 467 44.27 13.59 -13.33
N GLY A 468 43.84 13.29 -14.55
CA GLY A 468 44.77 13.04 -15.67
C GLY A 468 44.44 11.91 -16.63
N VAL A 469 44.26 12.31 -17.90
CA VAL A 469 44.63 11.59 -19.15
C VAL A 469 43.51 10.92 -19.97
N SER A 470 43.09 11.70 -20.99
CA SER A 470 42.81 11.36 -22.41
C SER A 470 41.55 10.59 -22.83
N ARG A 471 40.67 11.34 -23.52
CA ARG A 471 39.62 10.87 -24.46
C ARG A 471 40.20 10.06 -25.63
N PRO A 472 39.53 8.98 -26.09
CA PRO A 472 39.66 8.49 -27.46
C PRO A 472 38.67 9.22 -28.41
N PRO A 473 38.97 9.29 -29.71
CA PRO A 473 38.25 10.15 -30.66
C PRO A 473 36.96 9.51 -31.18
N ALA A 474 36.06 10.39 -31.61
CA ALA A 474 34.85 10.06 -32.35
C ALA A 474 35.18 9.51 -33.75
N THR A 475 34.58 8.38 -34.12
CA THR A 475 34.65 7.84 -35.48
C THR A 475 33.39 8.21 -36.24
N GLN A 476 33.60 8.88 -37.37
CA GLN A 476 32.59 9.28 -38.35
C GLN A 476 32.02 8.06 -39.08
N ALA A 477 30.75 8.16 -39.45
CA ALA A 477 30.01 7.23 -40.29
C ALA A 477 30.24 7.51 -41.79
N GLU A 478 30.18 6.46 -42.63
CA GLU A 478 29.80 6.38 -44.07
C GLU A 478 30.09 4.95 -44.60
N PRO A 479 29.49 4.45 -45.70
CA PRO A 479 28.09 4.14 -45.95
C PRO A 479 27.83 2.66 -46.32
N ALA A 480 26.58 2.33 -46.65
CA ALA A 480 25.98 1.01 -46.84
C ALA A 480 26.65 0.05 -47.85
N GLY A 481 26.65 -1.25 -47.54
CA GLY A 481 26.99 -2.33 -48.46
C GLY A 481 26.49 -3.72 -48.02
N SER A 482 25.59 -4.29 -48.84
CA SER A 482 25.21 -5.71 -49.00
C SER A 482 24.72 -6.55 -47.81
N ALA A 483 23.50 -7.09 -47.94
CA ALA A 483 22.87 -8.06 -47.06
C ALA A 483 23.64 -9.40 -46.94
N PRO A 484 23.65 -10.07 -45.77
CA PRO A 484 24.20 -11.41 -45.64
C PRO A 484 23.22 -12.49 -46.12
N ALA A 485 23.76 -13.49 -46.81
CA ALA A 485 23.05 -14.66 -47.33
C ALA A 485 22.52 -15.59 -46.22
N PRO A 486 21.43 -16.36 -46.45
CA PRO A 486 20.83 -17.23 -45.45
C PRO A 486 21.70 -18.47 -45.15
N ILE A 487 21.72 -18.84 -43.86
CA ILE A 487 22.40 -20.03 -43.33
C ILE A 487 21.60 -21.29 -43.74
N PRO A 488 22.23 -22.34 -44.31
CA PRO A 488 21.52 -23.56 -44.69
C PRO A 488 21.19 -24.42 -43.46
N ALA A 489 19.95 -24.94 -43.41
CA ALA A 489 19.49 -25.88 -42.38
C ALA A 489 19.98 -27.31 -42.65
N GLU A 490 20.55 -27.97 -41.64
CA GLU A 490 20.88 -29.39 -41.68
C GLU A 490 19.62 -30.28 -41.55
N PRO A 491 19.55 -31.44 -42.23
CA PRO A 491 18.40 -32.32 -42.20
C PRO A 491 18.35 -33.18 -40.92
N VAL A 492 17.21 -33.14 -40.21
CA VAL A 492 16.90 -34.01 -39.07
C VAL A 492 16.54 -35.43 -39.58
N PRO A 493 17.17 -36.50 -39.07
CA PRO A 493 16.86 -37.87 -39.50
C PRO A 493 15.54 -38.37 -38.88
N ALA A 494 14.65 -38.87 -39.73
CA ALA A 494 13.40 -39.49 -39.34
C ALA A 494 13.62 -40.76 -38.49
N ARG A 495 13.01 -40.81 -37.29
CA ARG A 495 12.82 -42.07 -36.54
C ARG A 495 11.35 -42.34 -36.23
N ARG A 496 11.08 -43.64 -36.27
CA ARG A 496 9.81 -44.33 -36.46
C ARG A 496 8.86 -44.27 -35.25
N ARG A 497 7.58 -44.45 -35.59
CA ARG A 497 6.42 -44.80 -34.75
C ARG A 497 6.74 -45.74 -33.58
N GLY A 498 6.16 -45.44 -32.42
CA GLY A 498 5.98 -46.40 -31.34
C GLY A 498 5.45 -45.77 -30.05
N LEU A 499 4.15 -45.47 -29.97
CA LEU A 499 3.48 -45.27 -28.67
C LEU A 499 2.23 -46.15 -28.60
N ARG A 500 2.32 -47.21 -27.79
CA ARG A 500 1.19 -47.95 -27.23
C ARG A 500 0.93 -47.40 -25.83
N ARG A 501 -0.36 -47.07 -25.61
CA ARG A 501 -1.18 -47.14 -24.38
C ARG A 501 -0.48 -47.09 -23.01
N LEU A 502 -0.98 -46.20 -22.15
CA LEU A 502 -1.44 -46.53 -20.80
C LEU A 502 -2.39 -45.43 -20.29
N LEU A 503 -3.69 -45.76 -20.27
CA LEU A 503 -4.72 -45.19 -19.41
C LEU A 503 -5.41 -46.38 -18.76
N GLY A 504 -5.57 -46.31 -17.45
CA GLY A 504 -6.32 -47.20 -16.58
C GLY A 504 -6.48 -46.48 -15.26
#